data_AF-A0A4Z2B9W3-F1
#
_entry.id   AF-A0A4Z2B9W3-F1
#
_cell.length_a   1.000
_cell.length_b   1.000
_cell.length_c   1.000
_cell.angle_alpha   90.00
_cell.angle_beta   90.00
_cell.angle_gamma   90.00
#
_symmetry.space_group_name_H-M   'P 1'
#
loop_
_entity.id
_entity.type
_entity.pdbx_description
1 polymer ?
#
loop_
_entity_poly.entity_id
_entity_poly.type
_entity_poly.pdbx_seq_one_letter_code
_entity_poly.pdbx_strand_id
1 'polypeptide(L)'
;MDADTQRVLEYLTQVEETAEDVLSTKQQIVDLDSKRNRNREALSAIKNEMSDTEKVKVCFGSIFIKFPKLKTTEMIHKDQQQLDEEIKALRKGLKEKVNRLNEIQGKPELKGYRIAPLSSDEVKIINSFLKG
;
A
#
# COMPACT_ATOMS: atom_id res chain seq x y z
N MET A 1 44.25 -0.05 5.71
CA MET A 1 43.18 -0.29 6.68
C MET A 1 43.32 -1.72 7.16
N ASP A 2 43.10 -1.97 8.45
CA ASP A 2 43.13 -3.32 9.00
C ASP A 2 42.01 -4.18 8.39
N ALA A 3 42.28 -5.46 8.11
CA ALA A 3 41.37 -6.34 7.37
C ALA A 3 40.03 -6.51 8.11
N ASP A 4 40.05 -6.48 9.44
CA ASP A 4 38.86 -6.57 10.27
C ASP A 4 38.01 -5.30 10.19
N THR A 5 38.64 -4.13 10.07
CA THR A 5 37.93 -2.85 9.90
C THR A 5 37.17 -2.81 8.57
N GLN A 6 37.77 -3.34 7.51
CA GLN A 6 37.14 -3.42 6.19
C GLN A 6 35.89 -4.31 6.21
N ARG A 7 35.95 -5.47 6.89
CA ARG A 7 34.82 -6.40 7.01
C ARG A 7 33.66 -5.80 7.81
N VAL A 8 33.97 -5.08 8.89
CA VAL A 8 32.94 -4.38 9.69
C VAL A 8 32.26 -3.30 8.85
N LEU A 9 33.04 -2.54 8.06
CA LEU A 9 32.48 -1.50 7.20
C LEU A 9 31.55 -2.08 6.14
N GLU A 10 31.96 -3.15 5.45
CA GLU A 10 31.14 -3.84 4.45
C GLU A 10 29.83 -4.38 5.03
N TYR A 11 29.88 -4.96 6.23
CA TYR A 11 28.70 -5.41 6.94
C TYR A 11 27.75 -4.25 7.29
N LEU A 12 28.28 -3.14 7.82
CA LEU A 12 27.46 -1.97 8.14
C LEU A 12 26.80 -1.37 6.90
N THR A 13 27.55 -1.26 5.79
CA THR A 13 27.01 -0.80 4.51
C THR A 13 25.86 -1.70 4.05
N GLN A 14 26.01 -3.01 4.12
CA GLN A 14 24.95 -3.95 3.72
C GLN A 14 23.69 -3.81 4.60
N VAL A 15 23.86 -3.60 5.90
CA VAL A 15 22.74 -3.35 6.82
C VAL A 15 22.04 -2.04 6.48
N GLU A 16 22.79 -0.96 6.24
CA GLU A 16 22.25 0.35 5.90
C GLU A 16 21.47 0.33 4.59
N GLU A 17 22.02 -0.26 3.52
CA GLU A 17 21.33 -0.41 2.23
C GLU A 17 19.99 -1.15 2.39
N THR A 18 20.00 -2.26 3.13
CA THR A 18 18.78 -3.06 3.34
C THR A 18 17.77 -2.31 4.24
N ALA A 19 18.24 -1.52 5.20
CA ALA A 19 17.39 -0.71 6.05
C ALA A 19 16.73 0.44 5.26
N GLU A 20 17.49 1.10 4.39
CA GLU A 20 16.99 2.19 3.53
C GLU A 20 15.90 1.68 2.58
N ASP A 21 16.10 0.50 1.99
CA ASP A 21 15.08 -0.16 1.15
C ASP A 21 13.75 -0.39 1.89
N VAL A 22 13.83 -0.80 3.16
CA VAL A 22 12.65 -0.99 4.02
C VAL A 22 11.97 0.35 4.32
N LEU A 23 12.74 1.38 4.67
CA LEU A 23 12.21 2.71 4.98
C LEU A 23 11.56 3.37 3.77
N SER A 24 12.22 3.32 2.62
CA SER A 24 11.70 3.83 1.34
C SER A 24 10.39 3.14 0.96
N THR A 25 10.31 1.81 1.09
CA THR A 25 9.07 1.06 0.83
C THR A 25 7.94 1.47 1.79
N LYS A 26 8.24 1.70 3.07
CA LYS A 26 7.24 2.20 4.04
C LYS A 26 6.75 3.59 3.67
N GLN A 27 7.64 4.49 3.27
CA GLN A 27 7.27 5.84 2.85
C GLN A 27 6.37 5.80 1.60
N GLN A 28 6.70 4.97 0.60
CA GLN A 28 5.85 4.79 -0.58
C GLN A 28 4.43 4.34 -0.22
N ILE A 29 4.28 3.41 0.74
CA ILE A 29 2.96 2.99 1.22
C ILE A 29 2.18 4.16 1.83
N VAL A 30 2.83 5.01 2.64
CA VAL A 30 2.21 6.19 3.26
C VAL A 30 1.76 7.20 2.19
N ASP A 31 2.58 7.42 1.18
CA ASP A 31 2.27 8.35 0.09
C ASP A 31 1.07 7.87 -0.75
N LEU A 32 1.02 6.56 -1.07
CA LEU A 32 -0.10 5.96 -1.77
C LEU A 32 -1.37 5.94 -0.92
N ASP A 33 -1.27 5.63 0.38
CA ASP A 33 -2.42 5.69 1.29
C ASP A 33 -2.99 7.13 1.38
N SER A 34 -2.12 8.15 1.34
CA SER A 34 -2.52 9.55 1.31
C SER A 34 -3.28 9.90 0.01
N LYS A 35 -2.81 9.43 -1.14
CA LYS A 35 -3.53 9.58 -2.43
C LYS A 35 -4.89 8.89 -2.39
N ARG A 36 -4.95 7.65 -1.88
CA ARG A 36 -6.20 6.91 -1.73
C ARG A 36 -7.19 7.65 -0.84
N ASN A 37 -6.73 8.25 0.26
CA ASN A 37 -7.60 9.02 1.14
C ASN A 37 -8.17 10.26 0.43
N ARG A 38 -7.34 11.00 -0.32
CA ARG A 38 -7.81 12.13 -1.15
C ARG A 38 -8.86 11.70 -2.17
N ASN A 39 -8.72 10.53 -2.78
CA ASN A 39 -9.74 9.98 -3.68
C ASN A 39 -11.06 9.71 -2.95
N ARG A 40 -11.03 9.22 -1.71
CA ARG A 40 -12.24 8.99 -0.90
C ARG A 40 -12.92 10.32 -0.54
N GLU A 41 -12.15 11.32 -0.18
CA GLU A 41 -12.65 12.68 0.08
C GLU A 41 -13.29 13.28 -1.18
N ALA A 42 -12.63 13.15 -2.34
CA ALA A 42 -13.16 13.62 -3.62
C ALA A 42 -14.48 12.93 -4.00
N LEU A 43 -14.57 11.60 -3.85
CA LEU A 43 -15.82 10.87 -4.09
C LEU A 43 -16.94 11.30 -3.13
N SER A 44 -16.60 11.56 -1.86
CA SER A 44 -17.56 12.04 -0.87
C SER A 44 -18.10 13.42 -1.25
N ALA A 45 -17.24 14.35 -1.64
CA ALA A 45 -17.61 15.68 -2.09
C ALA A 45 -18.49 15.63 -3.34
N ILE A 46 -18.08 14.87 -4.37
CA ILE A 46 -18.86 14.71 -5.61
C ILE A 46 -20.24 14.11 -5.32
N LYS A 47 -20.34 13.18 -4.37
CA LYS A 47 -21.60 12.53 -4.02
C LYS A 47 -22.55 13.48 -3.27
N ASN A 48 -22.04 14.24 -2.31
CA ASN A 48 -22.87 15.01 -1.38
C ASN A 48 -23.16 16.44 -1.85
N GLU A 49 -22.24 17.04 -2.60
CA GLU A 49 -22.27 18.48 -2.90
C GLU A 49 -22.70 18.79 -4.33
N MET A 50 -22.68 17.79 -5.24
CA MET A 50 -22.93 18.02 -6.67
C MET A 50 -24.20 17.33 -7.17
N SER A 51 -25.00 18.08 -7.94
CA SER A 51 -26.13 17.54 -8.68
C SER A 51 -25.68 16.66 -9.85
N ASP A 52 -26.52 15.74 -10.32
CA ASP A 52 -26.16 14.80 -11.38
C ASP A 52 -25.99 15.45 -12.76
N THR A 53 -26.52 16.66 -12.94
CA THR A 53 -26.39 17.46 -14.17
C THR A 53 -25.11 18.31 -14.19
N GLU A 54 -24.41 18.43 -13.06
CA GLU A 54 -23.23 19.28 -12.93
C GLU A 54 -21.96 18.59 -13.42
N LYS A 55 -21.06 19.38 -14.03
CA LYS A 55 -19.76 18.90 -14.53
C LYS A 55 -18.68 19.13 -13.48
N VAL A 56 -17.89 18.11 -13.20
CA VAL A 56 -16.75 18.16 -12.28
C VAL A 56 -15.53 18.66 -13.02
N LYS A 57 -14.77 19.58 -12.42
CA LYS A 57 -13.45 20.00 -12.94
C LYS A 57 -12.38 19.07 -12.35
N VAL A 58 -11.65 18.38 -13.21
CA VAL A 58 -10.53 17.51 -12.84
C VAL A 58 -9.22 18.17 -13.24
N CYS A 59 -8.24 18.19 -12.33
CA CYS A 59 -6.91 18.69 -12.61
C CYS A 59 -6.04 17.61 -13.27
N PHE A 60 -5.46 17.94 -14.43
CA PHE A 60 -4.49 17.10 -15.13
C PHE A 60 -3.21 17.91 -15.36
N GLY A 61 -2.21 17.70 -14.50
CA GLY A 61 -0.97 18.48 -14.54
C GLY A 61 -1.23 19.95 -14.24
N SER A 62 -1.10 20.80 -15.27
CA SER A 62 -1.32 22.25 -15.18
C SER A 62 -2.66 22.73 -15.74
N ILE A 63 -3.51 21.83 -16.23
CA ILE A 63 -4.80 22.19 -16.84
C ILE A 63 -5.99 21.59 -16.08
N PHE A 64 -7.15 22.23 -16.20
CA PHE A 64 -8.41 21.75 -15.65
C PHE A 64 -9.37 21.34 -16.77
N ILE A 65 -9.88 20.12 -16.71
CA ILE A 65 -10.80 19.57 -17.71
C ILE A 65 -12.14 19.28 -17.04
N LYS A 66 -13.25 19.67 -17.69
CA LYS A 66 -14.60 19.38 -17.20
C LYS A 66 -15.09 18.03 -17.71
N PHE A 67 -15.49 17.15 -16.80
CA PHE A 67 -16.11 15.87 -17.12
C PHE A 67 -17.51 15.77 -16.48
N PRO A 68 -18.43 14.97 -17.06
CA PRO A 68 -19.66 14.60 -16.37
C PRO A 68 -19.34 13.92 -15.03
N LYS A 69 -20.23 14.08 -14.05
CA LYS A 69 -20.13 13.44 -12.72
C LYS A 69 -19.86 11.95 -12.82
N LEU A 70 -20.69 11.22 -13.58
CA LEU A 70 -20.60 9.76 -13.70
C LEU A 70 -19.22 9.29 -14.19
N LYS A 71 -18.69 9.93 -15.25
CA LYS A 71 -17.35 9.62 -15.78
C LYS A 71 -16.25 9.92 -14.77
N THR A 72 -16.37 11.03 -14.03
CA THR A 72 -15.37 11.40 -13.01
C THR A 72 -15.35 10.41 -11.86
N THR A 73 -16.52 9.99 -11.38
CA THR A 73 -16.67 8.98 -10.33
C THR A 73 -16.06 7.65 -10.75
N GLU A 74 -16.34 7.18 -11.98
CA GLU A 74 -15.73 5.96 -12.52
C GLU A 74 -14.21 6.04 -12.60
N MET A 75 -13.66 7.18 -13.04
CA MET A 75 -12.22 7.39 -13.11
C MET A 75 -11.57 7.31 -11.73
N ILE A 76 -12.14 7.98 -10.72
CA ILE A 76 -11.60 7.96 -9.35
C ILE A 76 -11.73 6.55 -8.74
N HIS A 77 -12.80 5.80 -9.02
CA HIS A 77 -12.93 4.42 -8.55
C HIS A 77 -11.86 3.49 -9.15
N LYS A 78 -11.57 3.62 -10.45
CA LYS A 78 -10.49 2.84 -11.09
C LYS A 78 -9.13 3.16 -10.48
N ASP A 79 -8.86 4.44 -10.22
CA ASP A 79 -7.62 4.87 -9.56
C ASP A 79 -7.53 4.31 -8.13
N GLN A 80 -8.63 4.28 -7.37
CA GLN A 80 -8.67 3.63 -6.05
C GLN A 80 -8.34 2.13 -6.12
N GLN A 81 -8.88 1.40 -7.09
CA GLN A 81 -8.58 -0.03 -7.26
C GLN A 81 -7.09 -0.27 -7.54
N GLN A 82 -6.49 0.54 -8.42
CA GLN A 82 -5.07 0.46 -8.71
C GLN A 82 -4.20 0.75 -7.48
N LEU A 83 -4.54 1.81 -6.73
CA LEU A 83 -3.85 2.15 -5.48
C LEU A 83 -3.94 1.01 -4.46
N ASP A 84 -5.12 0.40 -4.29
CA ASP A 84 -5.32 -0.70 -3.33
C ASP A 84 -4.50 -1.94 -3.71
N GLU A 85 -4.43 -2.28 -5.01
CA GLU A 85 -3.59 -3.37 -5.50
C GLU A 85 -2.10 -3.11 -5.27
N GLU A 86 -1.63 -1.89 -5.59
CA GLU A 86 -0.23 -1.49 -5.39
C GLU A 86 0.16 -1.49 -3.91
N ILE A 87 -0.67 -0.89 -3.04
CA ILE A 87 -0.46 -0.88 -1.58
C ILE A 87 -0.41 -2.31 -1.03
N LYS A 88 -1.30 -3.19 -1.50
CA LYS A 88 -1.31 -4.60 -1.09
C LYS A 88 -0.04 -5.32 -1.51
N ALA A 89 0.44 -5.09 -2.73
CA ALA A 89 1.69 -5.66 -3.24
C ALA A 89 2.90 -5.16 -2.42
N LEU A 90 2.99 -3.85 -2.17
CA LEU A 90 4.06 -3.26 -1.37
C LEU A 90 4.06 -3.78 0.06
N ARG A 91 2.89 -3.91 0.70
CA ARG A 91 2.78 -4.49 2.06
C ARG A 91 3.23 -5.95 2.10
N LYS A 92 2.98 -6.73 1.04
CA LYS A 92 3.47 -8.11 0.93
C LYS A 92 4.99 -8.13 0.80
N GLY A 93 5.55 -7.36 -0.14
CA GLY A 93 7.00 -7.29 -0.36
C GLY A 93 7.78 -6.70 0.83
N LEU A 94 7.18 -5.76 1.57
CA LEU A 94 7.78 -5.19 2.77
C LEU A 94 8.10 -6.25 3.83
N LYS A 95 7.25 -7.28 3.97
CA LYS A 95 7.50 -8.37 4.93
C LYS A 95 8.78 -9.14 4.60
N GLU A 96 9.00 -9.42 3.32
CA GLU A 96 10.20 -10.10 2.83
C GLU A 96 11.45 -9.24 3.04
N LYS A 97 11.37 -7.94 2.73
CA LYS A 97 12.46 -6.99 2.98
C LYS A 97 12.83 -6.88 4.46
N VAL A 98 11.83 -6.81 5.35
CA VAL A 98 12.07 -6.74 6.80
C VAL A 98 12.66 -8.05 7.33
N ASN A 99 12.24 -9.21 6.84
CA ASN A 99 12.85 -10.48 7.20
C ASN A 99 14.33 -10.53 6.79
N ARG A 100 14.66 -10.10 5.57
CA ARG A 100 16.06 -10.00 5.11
C ARG A 100 16.89 -9.08 6.03
N LEU A 101 16.34 -7.93 6.43
CA LEU A 101 17.01 -7.04 7.37
C LEU A 101 17.24 -7.71 8.74
N ASN A 102 16.25 -8.44 9.24
CA ASN A 102 16.39 -9.18 10.50
C ASN A 102 17.46 -10.26 10.40
N GLU A 103 17.50 -11.03 9.31
CA GLU A 103 18.51 -12.05 9.05
C GLU A 103 19.93 -11.48 9.09
N ILE A 104 20.18 -10.38 8.37
CA ILE A 104 21.50 -9.72 8.35
C ILE A 104 21.86 -9.21 9.76
N GLN A 105 20.89 -8.70 10.53
CA GLN A 105 21.11 -8.23 11.90
C GLN A 105 21.16 -9.35 12.96
N GLY A 106 21.03 -10.62 12.57
CA GLY A 106 20.98 -11.75 13.52
C GLY A 106 19.73 -11.76 14.42
N LYS A 107 18.66 -11.08 14.00
CA LYS A 107 17.37 -11.03 14.69
C LYS A 107 16.46 -12.16 14.21
N PRO A 108 15.52 -12.64 15.04
CA PRO A 108 14.57 -13.67 14.62
C PRO A 108 13.67 -13.17 13.48
N GLU A 109 13.25 -14.09 12.61
CA GLU A 109 12.23 -13.83 11.59
C GLU A 109 10.92 -13.31 12.18
N LEU A 110 10.16 -12.56 11.37
CA LEU A 110 8.82 -12.09 11.71
C LEU A 110 7.84 -13.27 11.88
N LYS A 111 7.51 -13.60 13.14
CA LYS A 111 6.51 -14.62 13.48
C LYS A 111 5.08 -14.09 13.36
N GLY A 112 4.15 -14.92 12.91
CA GLY A 112 2.71 -14.59 12.87
C GLY A 112 2.24 -13.76 11.67
N TYR A 113 3.13 -13.35 10.76
CA TYR A 113 2.79 -12.53 9.59
C TYR A 113 2.42 -13.34 8.33
N ARG A 114 2.52 -14.68 8.39
CA ARG A 114 2.15 -15.63 7.33
C ARG A 114 0.69 -16.11 7.42
N ILE A 115 -0.17 -15.39 8.11
CA ILE A 115 -1.58 -15.73 8.27
C ILE A 115 -2.40 -14.77 7.42
N ALA A 116 -3.25 -15.31 6.56
CA ALA A 116 -4.25 -14.53 5.84
C ALA A 116 -5.56 -14.56 6.64
N PRO A 117 -6.31 -13.43 6.72
CA PRO A 117 -7.65 -13.48 7.27
C PRO A 117 -8.53 -14.38 6.41
N LEU A 118 -9.44 -15.13 7.05
CA LEU A 118 -10.43 -15.94 6.35
C LEU A 118 -11.29 -15.04 5.46
N SER A 119 -11.49 -15.46 4.22
CA SER A 119 -12.45 -14.86 3.29
C SER A 119 -13.88 -15.08 3.77
N SER A 120 -14.81 -14.24 3.30
CA SER A 120 -16.23 -14.38 3.65
C SER A 120 -16.81 -15.73 3.27
N ASP A 121 -16.28 -16.37 2.23
CA ASP A 121 -16.74 -17.68 1.79
C ASP A 121 -16.15 -18.81 2.65
N GLU A 122 -14.87 -18.72 3.04
CA GLU A 122 -14.27 -19.64 4.02
C GLU A 122 -14.99 -19.57 5.37
N VAL A 123 -15.37 -18.38 5.84
CA VAL A 123 -16.13 -18.19 7.07
C VAL A 123 -17.52 -18.84 6.96
N LYS A 124 -18.21 -18.72 5.82
CA LYS A 124 -19.53 -19.37 5.61
C LYS A 124 -19.40 -20.90 5.65
N ILE A 125 -18.37 -21.45 5.01
CA ILE A 125 -18.10 -22.89 5.00
C ILE A 125 -17.86 -23.39 6.43
N ILE A 126 -16.97 -22.74 7.19
CA ILE A 126 -16.70 -23.09 8.59
C ILE A 126 -17.99 -23.04 9.42
N ASN A 127 -18.81 -22.00 9.25
CA ASN A 127 -20.08 -21.87 9.96
C ASN A 127 -21.11 -22.95 9.58
N SER A 128 -21.10 -23.46 8.34
CA SER A 128 -21.95 -24.59 7.95
C SER A 128 -21.50 -25.91 8.58
N PHE A 129 -20.19 -26.12 8.77
CA PHE A 129 -19.65 -27.30 9.44
C PHE A 129 -19.85 -27.27 10.96
N LEU A 130 -19.84 -26.09 11.59
CA LEU A 130 -20.02 -25.94 13.05
C LEU A 130 -21.49 -25.95 13.50
N LYS A 131 -22.45 -25.84 12.57
CA LYS A 131 -23.90 -25.85 12.85
C LYS A 131 -24.58 -27.18 12.52
N GLY A 132 -23.83 -28.19 12.09
CA GLY A 132 -24.28 -29.59 11.97
C GLY A 132 -23.79 -30.41 13.16
#